data_AF-A0A951M3I0-F1
#
_entry.id   AF-A0A951M3I0-F1
#
_cell.length_a   1.000
_cell.length_b   1.000
_cell.length_c   1.000
_cell.angle_alpha   90.00
_cell.angle_beta   90.00
_cell.angle_gamma   90.00
#
_symmetry.space_group_name_H-M   'P 1'
#
loop_
_entity.id
_entity.type
_entity.pdbx_description
1 polymer ?
#
loop_
_entity_poly.entity_id
_entity_poly.type
_entity_poly.pdbx_seq_one_letter_code
_entity_poly.pdbx_strand_id
1 'polypeptide(L)' 'GMGEDGGNILLDMNFLYPPSCSLNDRWICPLCPPENKLPFRVEAGEVNLMPHAPRTSFLQADEAN' A
#
# COMPACT_ATOMS: atom_id res chain seq x y z
N GLY A 1 6.72 -0.83 20.23
CA GLY A 1 5.58 -0.24 19.51
C GLY A 1 4.38 -1.15 19.60
N MET A 2 3.80 -1.23 20.79
CA MET A 2 2.45 -1.70 21.12
C MET A 2 2.15 -0.87 22.36
N GLY A 3 1.04 -0.14 22.43
CA GLY A 3 0.67 0.50 23.69
C GLY A 3 0.47 -0.62 24.72
N GLU A 4 1.26 -0.63 25.79
CA GLU A 4 1.26 -1.68 26.82
C GLU A 4 -0.13 -1.84 27.50
N ASP A 5 -1.02 -0.88 27.27
CA ASP A 5 -2.32 -0.74 27.93
C ASP A 5 -3.50 -1.25 27.08
N GLY A 6 -3.24 -1.84 25.91
CA GLY A 6 -4.27 -2.45 25.04
C GLY A 6 -5.27 -1.48 24.39
N GLY A 7 -5.13 -0.17 24.62
CA GLY A 7 -6.12 0.82 24.20
C GLY A 7 -5.94 1.35 22.77
N ASN A 8 -4.69 1.50 22.29
CA ASN A 8 -4.41 2.14 21.01
C ASN A 8 -3.16 1.57 20.31
N ILE A 9 -3.18 1.54 18.99
CA ILE A 9 -2.05 1.18 18.13
C ILE A 9 -1.72 2.39 17.25
N LEU A 10 -0.44 2.76 17.19
CA LEU A 10 0.05 3.73 16.22
C LEU A 10 0.32 3.00 14.90
N LEU A 11 -0.44 3.35 13.86
CA LEU A 11 -0.20 2.91 12.50
C LEU A 11 0.52 4.01 11.74
N ASP A 12 1.81 3.81 11.49
CA ASP A 12 2.63 4.77 10.74
C ASP A 12 2.65 4.41 9.25
N MET A 13 1.87 5.15 8.46
CA MET A 13 1.75 4.94 7.01
C MET A 13 3.02 5.30 6.23
N ASN A 14 3.99 6.00 6.84
CA ASN A 14 5.26 6.31 6.18
C ASN A 14 6.10 5.05 5.90
N PHE A 15 5.80 3.95 6.58
CA PHE A 15 6.49 2.67 6.43
C PHE A 15 5.72 1.65 5.58
N LEU A 16 4.68 2.07 4.85
CA LEU A 16 4.01 1.19 3.88
C LEU A 16 4.96 0.79 2.75
N TYR A 17 4.94 -0.49 2.38
CA TYR A 17 5.74 -1.08 1.32
C TYR A 17 4.86 -1.93 0.39
N PRO A 18 5.26 -2.13 -0.88
CA PRO A 18 4.55 -3.02 -1.80
C PRO A 18 4.57 -4.48 -1.36
N PRO A 19 3.49 -5.26 -1.59
CA PRO A 19 3.53 -6.70 -1.40
C PRO A 19 4.47 -7.36 -2.42
N SER A 20 5.08 -8.50 -2.08
CA SER A 20 6.07 -9.17 -2.95
C SER A 20 5.55 -9.50 -4.36
N CYS A 21 4.26 -9.78 -4.48
CA CYS A 21 3.61 -10.08 -5.76
C CYS A 21 3.58 -8.88 -6.73
N SER A 22 3.69 -7.63 -6.25
CA SER A 22 3.79 -6.48 -7.15
C SER A 22 5.21 -6.26 -7.68
N LEU A 23 6.20 -6.98 -7.15
CA LEU A 23 7.60 -6.90 -7.55
C LEU A 23 8.04 -8.12 -8.37
N ASN A 24 7.37 -9.26 -8.20
CA ASN A 24 7.71 -10.49 -8.91
C ASN A 24 6.49 -11.43 -9.02
N ASP A 25 6.14 -11.77 -10.26
CA ASP A 25 4.97 -12.58 -10.62
C ASP A 25 4.99 -14.02 -10.11
N ARG A 26 6.13 -14.49 -9.56
CA ARG A 26 6.20 -15.80 -8.91
C ARG A 26 5.38 -15.89 -7.62
N TRP A 27 4.95 -14.75 -7.06
CA TRP A 27 4.23 -14.67 -5.79
C TRP A 27 2.77 -14.27 -6.02
N ILE A 28 1.87 -14.83 -5.20
CA ILE A 28 0.44 -14.53 -5.27
C ILE A 28 0.09 -13.40 -4.31
N CYS A 29 -0.64 -12.39 -4.80
CA CYS A 29 -1.12 -11.30 -3.95
C CYS A 29 -2.22 -11.77 -3.00
N PRO A 30 -2.15 -11.45 -1.70
CA PRO A 30 -3.32 -11.54 -0.84
C PRO A 30 -4.32 -10.46 -1.26
N LEU A 31 -5.59 -10.85 -1.44
CA LEU A 31 -6.65 -9.89 -1.69
C LEU A 31 -7.02 -9.17 -0.40
N CYS A 32 -7.04 -7.83 -0.47
CA CYS A 32 -7.48 -7.00 0.64
C CYS A 32 -9.01 -7.07 0.76
N PRO A 33 -9.58 -7.36 1.94
CA PRO A 33 -11.03 -7.36 2.11
C PRO A 33 -11.59 -5.94 1.96
N PRO A 34 -12.87 -5.76 1.56
CA PRO A 34 -13.46 -4.44 1.33
C PRO A 34 -13.37 -3.50 2.54
N GLU A 35 -13.44 -4.03 3.75
CA GLU A 35 -13.40 -3.28 5.02
C GLU A 35 -12.06 -2.57 5.24
N ASN A 36 -11.00 -3.00 4.56
CA ASN A 36 -9.67 -2.40 4.64
C ASN A 36 -9.44 -1.29 3.61
N LYS A 37 -10.47 -0.91 2.82
CA LYS A 37 -10.37 0.25 1.92
C LYS A 37 -10.54 1.55 2.71
N LEU A 38 -9.53 2.40 2.63
CA LEU A 38 -9.60 3.74 3.20
C LEU A 38 -10.40 4.67 2.26
N PRO A 39 -11.28 5.53 2.77
CA PRO A 39 -12.07 6.46 1.96
C PRO A 39 -11.28 7.70 1.50
N PHE A 40 -9.96 7.68 1.67
CA PHE A 40 -9.05 8.76 1.33
C PHE A 40 -7.72 8.20 0.81
N ARG A 41 -6.98 9.05 0.08
CA ARG A 41 -5.65 8.73 -0.44
C ARG A 41 -4.60 8.80 0.67
N VAL A 42 -3.71 7.82 0.70
CA VAL A 42 -2.48 7.86 1.52
C VAL A 42 -1.34 8.30 0.63
N GLU A 43 -0.80 9.51 0.88
CA GLU A 43 0.34 10.08 0.14
C GLU A 43 1.68 9.78 0.84
N ALA A 44 1.81 8.57 1.38
CA ALA A 44 2.95 8.12 2.16
C ALA A 44 3.30 6.66 1.82
N GLY A 45 4.48 6.22 2.25
CA GLY A 45 5.02 4.90 1.93
C GLY A 45 6.11 4.94 0.86
N GLU A 46 6.52 3.76 0.40
CA GLU A 46 7.59 3.63 -0.58
C GLU A 46 7.20 4.22 -1.95
N VAL A 47 7.95 5.23 -2.37
CA VAL A 47 7.87 5.85 -3.68
C VAL A 47 9.18 5.54 -4.41
N ASN A 48 9.13 5.08 -5.67
CA ASN A 48 10.27 4.64 -6.52
C ASN A 48 10.57 3.13 -6.61
N LEU A 49 9.54 2.28 -6.66
CA LEU A 49 9.70 0.85 -6.96
C LEU A 49 10.23 0.58 -8.38
N MET A 50 10.14 1.57 -9.27
CA MET A 50 10.61 1.50 -10.65
C MET A 50 11.26 2.84 -11.04
N PRO A 51 12.60 2.95 -11.10
CA PRO A 51 13.28 4.22 -11.38
C PRO A 51 13.02 4.83 -12.77
N HIS A 52 12.32 4.11 -13.67
CA HIS A 52 12.06 4.51 -15.05
C HIS A 52 10.57 4.54 -15.44
N ALA A 53 9.65 4.28 -14.50
CA ALA A 53 8.22 4.39 -14.77
C ALA A 53 7.75 5.84 -14.53
N PRO A 54 7.03 6.48 -15.48
CA PRO A 54 6.54 7.84 -15.29
C PRO A 54 5.58 7.89 -14.08
N ARG A 55 5.72 8.95 -13.26
CA ARG A 55 4.98 9.19 -11.99
C ARG A 55 3.46 9.12 -12.08
N THR A 56 2.89 9.05 -13.28
CA THR A 56 1.45 8.98 -13.54
C THR A 56 0.85 7.58 -13.38
N SER A 57 1.64 6.52 -13.24
CA SER A 57 1.13 5.13 -13.22
C SER A 57 0.28 4.76 -11.99
N PHE A 58 0.33 5.54 -10.90
CA PHE A 58 -0.55 5.34 -9.73
C PHE A 58 -1.92 6.04 -9.87
N LEU A 59 -2.14 6.85 -10.91
CA LEU A 59 -3.44 7.49 -11.19
C LEU A 59 -4.27 6.72 -12.22
N GLN A 60 -3.77 5.61 -12.77
CA GLN A 60 -4.47 4.81 -13.79
C GLN A 60 -5.08 3.51 -13.28
N ALA A 61 -4.97 3.21 -11.98
CA ALA A 61 -5.70 2.09 -11.38
C ALA A 61 -7.21 2.38 -11.21
N ASP A 62 -7.64 3.63 -11.41
CA ASP A 62 -9.05 4.03 -11.37
C ASP A 62 -9.78 3.88 -12.73
N GLU A 63 -9.08 3.45 -13.80
CA GLU A 63 -9.65 3.20 -15.15
C GLU A 63 -9.57 1.72 -15.59
N ALA A 64 -9.55 0.78 -14.64
CA ALA A 64 -9.70 -0.64 -14.95
C ALA A 64 -11.08 -1.15 -14.49
N ASN A 65 -12.11 -0.81 -15.27
CA ASN A 65 -13.34 -1.58 -15.39
C ASN A 65 -13.65 -1.79 -16.88
#